data_AF-A0A6I2WZU1-F1
#
_entry.id   AF-A0A6I2WZU1-F1
#
_cell.length_a   1.000
_cell.length_b   1.000
_cell.length_c   1.000
_cell.angle_alpha   90.00
_cell.angle_beta   90.00
_cell.angle_gamma   90.00
#
_symmetry.space_group_name_H-M   'P 1'
#
loop_
_entity.id
_entity.type
_entity.pdbx_description
1 polymer ?
#
loop_
_entity_poly.entity_id
_entity_poly.type
_entity_poly.pdbx_seq_one_letter_code
_entity_poly.pdbx_strand_id
1 'polypeptide(L)'
;TWETPQFGGLLGSCHALDIPFVFHNLGRSGVEAFTGNGEARTRVADCFSTAVTSFARNGNPGWDRYDLNRRTTMRIDSDPHTIDDPEPDLRLLWSPAA
;
A
#
# COMPACT_ATOMS: atom_id res chain seq x y z
N THR A 1 6.70 -1.28 2.75
CA THR A 1 5.54 -1.82 2.04
C THR A 1 5.29 -3.18 2.64
N TRP A 2 4.03 -3.59 2.80
CA TRP A 2 3.77 -4.91 3.38
C TRP A 2 4.01 -6.03 2.37
N GLU A 3 4.71 -7.07 2.80
CA GLU A 3 5.08 -8.23 1.97
C GLU A 3 4.29 -9.47 2.38
N THR A 4 3.90 -10.30 1.41
CA THR A 4 3.23 -11.55 1.74
C THR A 4 4.18 -12.54 2.41
N PRO A 5 3.78 -13.21 3.50
CA PRO A 5 4.55 -14.32 4.06
C PRO A 5 4.45 -15.60 3.18
N GLN A 6 3.56 -15.61 2.19
CA GLN A 6 3.34 -16.80 1.36
C GLN A 6 4.51 -17.07 0.43
N PHE A 7 4.64 -18.33 0.02
CA PHE A 7 5.80 -18.83 -0.74
C PHE A 7 7.14 -18.53 -0.04
N GLY A 8 7.15 -18.55 1.30
CA GLY A 8 8.34 -18.24 2.09
C GLY A 8 8.81 -16.80 1.96
N GLY A 9 7.92 -15.86 1.60
CA GLY A 9 8.26 -14.45 1.40
C GLY A 9 8.82 -14.12 0.01
N LEU A 10 8.98 -15.11 -0.88
CA LEU A 10 9.63 -14.94 -2.19
C LEU A 10 8.98 -13.86 -3.06
N LEU A 11 7.68 -13.66 -2.93
CA LEU A 11 6.92 -12.76 -3.80
C LEU A 11 6.97 -11.29 -3.35
N GLY A 12 7.37 -11.00 -2.11
CA GLY A 12 7.36 -9.63 -1.56
C GLY A 12 5.98 -8.95 -1.65
N SER A 13 5.95 -7.65 -1.96
CA SER A 13 4.73 -6.88 -2.27
C SER A 13 4.29 -7.09 -3.73
N CYS A 14 3.91 -8.32 -4.09
CA CYS A 14 3.65 -8.68 -5.48
C CYS A 14 2.40 -8.02 -6.09
N HIS A 15 2.26 -8.15 -7.42
CA HIS A 15 1.08 -7.69 -8.16
C HIS A 15 -0.22 -8.23 -7.58
N ALA A 16 -1.25 -7.38 -7.52
CA ALA A 16 -2.60 -7.64 -7.02
C ALA A 16 -2.71 -7.96 -5.51
N LEU A 17 -1.61 -7.93 -4.77
CA LEU A 17 -1.61 -8.21 -3.33
C LEU A 17 -2.42 -7.18 -2.53
N ASP A 18 -2.56 -5.97 -3.05
CA ASP A 18 -3.30 -4.84 -2.48
C ASP A 18 -4.82 -5.04 -2.47
N ILE A 19 -5.37 -5.80 -3.43
CA ILE A 19 -6.81 -5.91 -3.65
C ILE A 19 -7.57 -6.38 -2.39
N PRO A 20 -7.17 -7.47 -1.68
CA PRO A 20 -7.89 -7.90 -0.50
C PRO A 20 -7.87 -6.88 0.65
N PHE A 21 -6.83 -6.04 0.72
CA PHE A 21 -6.68 -5.01 1.75
C PHE A 21 -7.56 -3.79 1.46
N VAL A 22 -7.56 -3.29 0.21
CA VAL A 22 -8.40 -2.14 -0.21
C VAL A 22 -9.88 -2.39 0.09
N PHE A 23 -10.35 -3.62 -0.17
CA PHE A 23 -11.75 -3.99 0.03
C PHE A 23 -12.07 -4.52 1.44
N HIS A 24 -11.09 -4.59 2.35
CA HIS A 24 -11.23 -5.22 3.67
C HIS A 24 -11.86 -6.63 3.60
N ASN A 25 -11.45 -7.42 2.61
CA ASN A 25 -12.04 -8.73 2.29
C ASN A 25 -11.18 -9.90 2.82
N LEU A 26 -10.44 -9.69 3.90
CA LEU A 26 -9.47 -10.65 4.46
C LEU A 26 -10.05 -12.02 4.86
N GLY A 27 -11.37 -12.11 5.05
CA GLY A 27 -12.08 -13.36 5.39
C GLY A 27 -12.70 -14.08 4.20
N ARG A 28 -12.49 -13.62 2.95
CA ARG A 28 -13.01 -14.30 1.76
C ARG A 28 -12.15 -15.52 1.41
N SER A 29 -12.81 -16.61 1.02
CA SER A 29 -12.14 -17.86 0.63
C SER A 29 -11.03 -17.62 -0.39
N GLY A 30 -9.84 -18.17 -0.14
CA GLY A 30 -8.69 -18.09 -1.03
C GLY A 30 -7.84 -16.83 -0.88
N VAL A 31 -8.28 -15.82 -0.11
CA VAL A 31 -7.47 -14.62 0.16
C VAL A 31 -6.23 -14.97 0.96
N GLU A 32 -6.35 -15.88 1.92
CA GLU A 32 -5.23 -16.32 2.74
C GLU A 32 -4.12 -16.97 1.90
N ALA A 33 -4.42 -17.52 0.72
CA ALA A 33 -3.40 -18.05 -0.19
C ALA A 33 -2.42 -16.97 -0.68
N PHE A 34 -2.83 -15.70 -0.67
CA PHE A 34 -1.99 -14.55 -1.00
C PHE A 34 -1.60 -13.71 0.20
N THR A 35 -2.42 -13.57 1.24
CA THR A 35 -2.12 -12.68 2.37
C THR A 35 -1.56 -13.40 3.60
N GLY A 36 -1.59 -14.73 3.61
CA GLY A 36 -1.47 -15.49 4.85
C GLY A 36 -2.59 -15.16 5.83
N ASN A 37 -2.41 -15.55 7.10
CA ASN A 37 -3.38 -15.38 8.19
C ASN A 37 -2.82 -14.64 9.41
N GLY A 38 -1.61 -14.06 9.32
CA GLY A 38 -0.98 -13.33 10.43
C GLY A 38 -1.70 -12.02 10.77
N GLU A 39 -1.62 -11.61 12.04
CA GLU A 39 -2.36 -10.44 12.58
C GLU A 39 -1.99 -9.11 11.92
N ALA A 40 -0.75 -8.99 11.42
CA ALA A 40 -0.27 -7.78 10.77
C ALA A 40 -1.12 -7.37 9.56
N ARG A 41 -1.73 -8.34 8.86
CA ARG A 41 -2.53 -8.10 7.65
C ARG A 41 -3.80 -7.28 7.92
N THR A 42 -4.35 -7.39 9.13
CA THR A 42 -5.54 -6.62 9.54
C THR A 42 -5.23 -5.13 9.61
N ARG A 43 -4.08 -4.74 10.20
CA ARG A 43 -3.65 -3.34 10.27
C ARG A 43 -3.46 -2.72 8.88
N VAL A 44 -2.94 -3.51 7.94
CA VAL A 44 -2.79 -3.09 6.53
C VAL A 44 -4.16 -2.84 5.88
N ALA A 45 -5.12 -3.76 6.08
CA ALA A 45 -6.48 -3.61 5.57
C ALA A 45 -7.22 -2.41 6.20
N ASP A 46 -7.09 -2.23 7.51
CA ASP A 46 -7.68 -1.11 8.23
C ASP A 46 -7.15 0.23 7.68
N CYS A 47 -5.83 0.36 7.56
CA CYS A 47 -5.20 1.56 6.99
C CYS A 47 -5.69 1.84 5.56
N PHE A 48 -5.61 0.87 4.66
CA PHE A 48 -5.90 1.09 3.25
C PHE A 48 -7.39 1.36 3.02
N SER A 49 -8.26 0.52 3.58
CA SER A 49 -9.71 0.68 3.43
C SER A 49 -10.22 1.99 4.05
N THR A 50 -9.67 2.42 5.19
CA THR A 50 -10.02 3.70 5.83
C THR A 50 -9.61 4.88 4.97
N ALA A 51 -8.41 4.85 4.39
CA ALA A 51 -7.93 5.89 3.49
C ALA A 51 -8.82 6.04 2.25
N VAL A 52 -9.14 4.92 1.59
CA VAL A 52 -9.97 4.91 0.37
C VAL A 52 -11.39 5.37 0.67
N THR A 53 -12.00 4.89 1.75
CA THR A 53 -13.37 5.29 2.13
C THR A 53 -13.45 6.74 2.59
N SER A 54 -12.44 7.25 3.30
CA SER A 54 -12.35 8.66 3.68
C SER A 54 -12.24 9.55 2.43
N PHE A 55 -11.36 9.19 1.49
CA PHE A 55 -11.25 9.88 0.22
C PHE A 55 -12.56 9.87 -0.56
N ALA A 56 -13.23 8.72 -0.69
CA ALA A 56 -14.50 8.62 -1.38
C ALA A 56 -15.60 9.49 -0.74
N ARG A 57 -15.56 9.67 0.59
CA ARG A 57 -16.54 10.46 1.34
C ARG A 57 -16.30 11.96 1.25
N ASN A 58 -15.05 12.41 1.34
CA ASN A 58 -14.75 13.85 1.54
C ASN A 58 -13.52 14.37 0.78
N GLY A 59 -12.88 13.54 -0.06
CA GLY A 59 -11.70 13.91 -0.85
C GLY A 59 -10.39 13.95 -0.07
N ASN A 60 -10.37 13.56 1.21
CA ASN A 60 -9.17 13.52 2.04
C ASN A 60 -8.90 12.11 2.59
N PRO A 61 -7.79 11.45 2.17
CA PRO A 61 -7.45 10.11 2.65
C PRO A 61 -6.70 10.10 3.99
N GLY A 62 -6.36 11.27 4.56
CA GLY A 62 -5.66 11.40 5.84
C GLY A 62 -4.18 11.79 5.74
N TRP A 63 -3.70 12.19 4.56
CA TRP A 63 -2.34 12.72 4.37
C TRP A 63 -2.29 13.84 3.32
N ASP A 64 -1.15 14.51 3.25
CA ASP A 64 -0.92 15.65 2.34
C ASP A 64 -1.12 15.26 0.87
N ARG A 65 -1.70 16.18 0.09
CA ARG A 65 -1.86 16.01 -1.35
C ARG A 65 -0.49 15.91 -2.02
N TYR A 66 -0.37 14.99 -2.97
CA TYR A 66 0.83 14.86 -3.80
C TYR A 66 1.16 16.17 -4.55
N ASP A 67 2.42 16.57 -4.50
CA ASP A 67 3.01 17.65 -5.28
C ASP A 67 4.37 17.23 -5.87
N LEU A 68 4.88 17.97 -6.86
CA LEU A 68 6.11 17.60 -7.56
C LEU A 68 7.41 17.95 -6.81
N ASN A 69 7.32 18.78 -5.77
CA ASN A 69 8.48 19.19 -4.96
C ASN A 69 8.78 18.13 -3.89
N ARG A 70 7.78 17.72 -3.11
CA ARG A 70 7.93 16.73 -2.01
C ARG A 70 7.63 15.30 -2.44
N ARG A 71 6.66 15.13 -3.36
CA ARG A 71 6.20 13.81 -3.84
C ARG A 71 5.80 12.88 -2.70
N THR A 72 5.17 13.44 -1.66
CA THR A 72 4.75 12.70 -0.46
C THR A 72 3.85 11.52 -0.86
N THR A 73 4.24 10.35 -0.38
CA THR A 73 3.60 9.06 -0.66
C THR A 73 3.25 8.38 0.65
N MET A 74 2.01 7.89 0.79
CA MET A 74 1.65 7.03 1.93
C MET A 74 2.23 5.63 1.72
N ARG A 75 3.09 5.19 2.63
CA ARG A 75 3.57 3.81 2.68
C ARG A 75 2.53 2.97 3.40
N ILE A 76 1.75 2.21 2.63
CA ILE A 76 0.80 1.23 3.16
C ILE A 76 1.60 0.01 3.66
N ASP A 77 1.56 -0.18 4.97
CA ASP A 77 2.26 -1.23 5.70
C ASP A 77 1.54 -1.54 7.02
N SER A 78 2.05 -2.50 7.77
CA SER A 78 1.64 -2.77 9.15
C SER A 78 1.96 -1.61 10.12
N ASP A 79 2.94 -0.78 9.76
CA ASP A 79 3.27 0.50 10.39
C ASP A 79 3.20 1.64 9.34
N PRO A 80 1.98 2.16 9.06
CA PRO A 80 1.77 3.09 7.96
C PRO A 80 2.28 4.50 8.29
N HIS A 81 3.01 5.10 7.35
CA HIS A 81 3.54 6.46 7.47
C HIS A 81 3.74 7.09 6.09
N THR A 82 3.80 8.42 6.04
CA THR A 82 4.17 9.13 4.81
C THR A 82 5.68 9.19 4.64
N ILE A 83 6.12 9.13 3.38
CA ILE A 83 7.52 9.28 2.97
C ILE A 83 7.59 10.22 1.77
N ASP A 84 8.59 11.09 1.75
CA ASP A 84 8.82 12.03 0.64
C ASP A 84 9.75 11.37 -0.39
N ASP A 85 9.38 11.46 -1.68
CA ASP A 85 10.12 10.97 -2.85
C ASP A 85 10.88 9.63 -2.62
N PRO A 86 10.18 8.50 -2.43
CA PRO A 86 10.77 7.28 -1.87
C PRO A 86 11.84 6.61 -2.73
N GLU A 87 11.81 6.79 -4.05
CA GLU A 87 12.74 6.17 -5.00
C GLU A 87 13.19 7.20 -6.06
N PRO A 88 13.94 8.24 -5.65
CA PRO A 88 14.26 9.38 -6.51
C PRO A 88 15.15 8.96 -7.69
N ASP A 89 16.13 8.11 -7.43
CA ASP A 89 17.08 7.65 -8.44
C ASP A 89 16.40 6.81 -9.53
N LEU A 90 15.48 5.92 -9.14
CA LEU A 90 14.68 5.14 -10.09
C LEU A 90 13.79 6.06 -10.91
N ARG A 91 13.08 7.00 -10.26
CA ARG A 91 12.25 7.98 -10.96
C ARG A 91 13.06 8.80 -11.98
N LEU A 92 14.28 9.21 -11.63
CA LEU A 92 15.18 9.97 -12.51
C LEU A 92 15.71 9.11 -13.66
N LEU A 93 16.04 7.83 -13.41
CA LEU A 93 16.48 6.90 -14.45
C LEU A 93 15.47 6.76 -15.60
N TRP A 94 14.17 6.77 -15.28
CA TRP A 94 13.08 6.66 -16.25
C TRP A 94 12.54 8.02 -16.73
N SER A 95 13.10 9.13 -16.25
CA SER A 95 12.67 10.45 -16.70
C SER A 95 13.13 10.67 -18.15
N PRO A 96 12.33 11.36 -18.98
CA PRO A 96 12.76 11.72 -20.33
C PRO A 96 14.11 12.44 -20.29
N ALA A 97 14.97 12.15 -21.26
CA ALA A 97 16.17 12.97 -21.46
C ALA A 97 15.74 14.42 -21.66
N ALA A 98 16.45 15.34 -21.01
CA ALA A 98 16.21 16.78 -21.10
C ALA A 98 16.41 17.32 -22.53
#